data_AF-A0A8S2YU85-F1
#
_entry.id   AF-A0A8S2YU85-F1
#
_cell.length_a   1.000
_cell.length_b   1.000
_cell.length_c   1.000
_cell.angle_alpha   90.00
_cell.angle_beta   90.00
_cell.angle_gamma   90.00
#
_symmetry.space_group_name_H-M   'P 1'
#
loop_
_entity.id
_entity.type
_entity.pdbx_description
1 polymer ?
#
loop_
_entity_poly.entity_id
_entity_poly.type
_entity_poly.pdbx_seq_one_letter_code
_entity_poly.pdbx_strand_id
1 'polypeptide(L)' 'DPVRPEVPDAIAKCRNAGITVRMVTGDNVNTARSIALKCGIITPNDSFLVLEGKEFNRRIRSKPDGE' A
#
# COMPACT_ATOMS: atom_id res chain seq x y z
N ASP A 1 -12.89 5.34 -7.26
CA ASP A 1 -12.60 6.78 -7.33
C ASP A 1 -11.50 7.10 -8.32
N PRO A 2 -11.59 8.23 -9.06
CA PRO A 2 -10.52 8.67 -9.93
C PRO A 2 -9.33 9.17 -9.10
N VAL A 3 -8.13 8.74 -9.49
CA VAL A 3 -6.87 9.27 -8.94
C VAL A 3 -6.69 10.69 -9.44
N ARG A 4 -6.29 11.62 -8.56
CA ARG A 4 -5.99 12.99 -8.96
C ARG A 4 -4.79 13.00 -9.93
N PRO A 5 -4.84 13.76 -11.05
CA PRO A 5 -3.80 13.72 -12.08
C PRO A 5 -2.37 13.96 -11.57
N GLU A 6 -2.22 14.77 -10.53
CA GLU A 6 -0.93 15.14 -9.93
C GLU A 6 -0.30 14.05 -9.05
N VAL A 7 -1.05 13.02 -8.66
CA VAL A 7 -0.61 12.03 -7.66
C VAL A 7 0.56 11.17 -8.15
N PRO A 8 0.55 10.59 -9.37
CA PRO A 8 1.68 9.78 -9.84
C PRO A 8 3.02 10.52 -9.82
N ASP A 9 3.02 11.78 -10.26
CA ASP A 9 4.23 12.62 -10.27
C ASP A 9 4.73 12.92 -8.85
N ALA A 10 3.82 13.17 -7.90
CA ALA A 10 4.18 13.36 -6.50
C ALA A 10 4.80 12.09 -5.89
N ILE A 11 4.22 10.91 -6.17
CA ILE A 11 4.77 9.63 -5.71
C ILE A 11 6.17 9.38 -6.30
N ALA A 12 6.37 9.68 -7.58
CA ALA A 12 7.68 9.55 -8.22
C ALA A 12 8.74 10.46 -7.57
N LYS A 13 8.40 11.72 -7.25
CA LYS A 13 9.28 12.64 -6.53
C LYS A 13 9.64 12.11 -5.13
N CYS A 14 8.67 11.58 -4.38
CA CYS A 14 8.93 10.95 -3.09
C CYS A 14 9.91 9.78 -3.22
N ARG A 15 9.69 8.88 -4.19
CA ARG A 15 10.58 7.74 -4.43
C ARG A 15 12.01 8.19 -4.78
N ASN A 16 12.16 9.18 -5.66
CA ASN A 16 13.47 9.73 -6.03
C ASN A 16 14.20 10.39 -4.86
N ALA A 17 13.46 10.91 -3.87
CA ALA A 17 14.00 11.44 -2.63
C ALA A 17 14.30 10.36 -1.56
N GLY A 18 14.12 9.07 -1.87
CA GLY A 18 14.30 7.98 -0.92
C GLY A 18 13.15 7.80 0.07
N ILE A 19 12.01 8.44 -0.16
CA ILE A 19 10.82 8.37 0.72
C ILE A 19 9.92 7.22 0.28
N THR A 20 9.62 6.29 1.19
CA THR A 20 8.70 5.18 0.93
C THR A 20 7.27 5.58 1.28
N VAL A 21 6.41 5.70 0.26
CA VAL A 21 4.98 5.97 0.44
C VAL A 21 4.21 4.68 0.74
N ARG A 22 3.32 4.73 1.74
CA ARG A 22 2.43 3.61 2.13
C ARG A 22 0.98 4.07 2.10
N MET A 23 0.10 3.28 1.50
CA MET A 23 -1.34 3.56 1.45
C MET A 23 -2.04 2.89 2.63
N VAL A 24 -2.92 3.63 3.30
CA VAL A 24 -3.89 3.11 4.26
C VAL A 24 -5.27 3.63 3.82
N THR A 25 -6.23 2.74 3.64
CA THR A 25 -7.59 3.08 3.19
C THR A 25 -8.61 2.17 3.86
N GLY A 26 -9.87 2.62 3.91
CA GLY A 26 -11.03 1.82 4.30
C GLY A 26 -11.61 0.98 3.15
N ASP A 27 -11.07 1.10 1.94
CA ASP A 27 -11.49 0.30 0.79
C ASP A 27 -11.18 -1.19 0.93
N ASN A 28 -11.87 -2.01 0.14
CA ASN A 28 -11.48 -3.42 -0.02
C ASN A 28 -10.09 -3.56 -0.68
N VAL A 29 -9.46 -4.72 -0.47
CA VAL A 29 -8.07 -4.98 -0.90
C VAL A 29 -7.85 -4.85 -2.42
N ASN A 30 -8.85 -5.20 -3.24
CA ASN A 30 -8.74 -5.15 -4.70
C ASN A 30 -8.78 -3.71 -5.22
N THR A 31 -9.68 -2.90 -4.66
CA THR A 31 -9.76 -1.47 -4.94
C THR A 31 -8.48 -0.77 -4.51
N ALA A 32 -8.02 -1.02 -3.27
CA ALA A 32 -6.77 -0.46 -2.75
C ALA A 32 -5.58 -0.81 -3.66
N ARG A 33 -5.46 -2.08 -4.09
CA ARG A 33 -4.41 -2.51 -5.01
C ARG A 33 -4.49 -1.80 -6.36
N SER A 34 -5.69 -1.68 -6.94
CA SER A 34 -5.88 -1.00 -8.23
C SER A 34 -5.50 0.48 -8.15
N ILE A 35 -5.89 1.17 -7.08
CA ILE A 35 -5.55 2.58 -6.86
C ILE A 35 -4.04 2.72 -6.60
N ALA A 36 -3.44 1.86 -5.78
CA ALA A 36 -2.02 1.90 -5.49
C ALA A 36 -1.15 1.71 -6.75
N LEU A 37 -1.58 0.83 -7.68
CA LEU A 37 -0.94 0.67 -8.99
C LEU A 37 -1.08 1.93 -9.85
N LYS A 38 -2.29 2.51 -9.93
CA LYS A 38 -2.55 3.74 -10.70
C LYS A 38 -1.75 4.94 -10.18
N CYS A 39 -1.60 5.06 -8.86
CA CYS A 39 -0.80 6.10 -8.22
C CYS A 39 0.71 5.85 -8.34
N GLY A 40 1.14 4.66 -8.76
CA GLY A 40 2.55 4.28 -8.78
C GLY A 40 3.17 4.01 -7.41
N ILE A 41 2.35 3.83 -6.37
CA ILE A 41 2.80 3.50 -4.99
C ILE A 41 3.43 2.11 -4.98
N ILE A 42 2.77 1.16 -5.64
CA ILE A 42 3.33 -0.17 -5.95
C ILE A 42 3.53 -0.28 -7.46
N THR A 43 4.57 -0.99 -7.89
CA THR A 43 4.80 -1.27 -9.31
C THR A 43 4.72 -2.78 -9.56
N PRO A 44 4.34 -3.24 -10.78
CA PRO A 44 4.18 -4.66 -11.08
C PRO A 44 5.44 -5.51 -10.85
N ASN A 45 6.62 -4.89 -10.93
CA ASN A 45 7.91 -5.56 -10.80
C ASN A 45 8.46 -5.53 -9.36
N ASP A 46 7.83 -4.77 -8.46
CA ASP A 46 8.25 -4.71 -7.06
C ASP A 46 7.63 -5.85 -6.26
N SER A 47 8.40 -6.39 -5.32
CA SER A 47 7.83 -7.22 -4.26
C SER A 47 7.00 -6.33 -3.34
N PHE A 48 5.67 -6.37 -3.47
CA PHE A 48 4.76 -5.57 -2.64
C PHE A 48 3.88 -6.46 -1.75
N LEU A 49 3.51 -5.91 -0.58
CA LEU A 49 2.59 -6.53 0.36
C LEU A 49 1.33 -5.68 0.46
N VAL A 50 0.16 -6.30 0.23
CA VAL A 50 -1.15 -5.67 0.48
C VAL A 50 -1.86 -6.52 1.53
N LEU A 51 -2.30 -5.89 2.62
CA LEU A 51 -2.96 -6.56 3.73
C LEU A 51 -4.35 -5.97 3.96
N GLU A 52 -5.32 -6.83 4.25
CA GLU A 52 -6.55 -6.40 4.90
C GLU A 52 -6.31 -6.14 6.38
N GLY A 53 -7.10 -5.23 6.98
CA GLY A 53 -6.98 -4.90 8.40
C GLY A 53 -7.10 -6.11 9.33
N LYS A 54 -7.95 -7.11 8.99
CA LYS A 54 -8.10 -8.35 9.77
C LYS A 54 -6.82 -9.19 9.78
N GLU A 55 -6.13 -9.25 8.64
CA GLU A 55 -4.87 -9.98 8.49
C GLU A 55 -3.73 -9.24 9.19
N PHE A 56 -3.66 -7.92 9.03
CA PHE A 56 -2.70 -7.09 9.77
C PHE A 56 -2.87 -7.27 11.28
N ASN A 57 -4.09 -7.14 11.80
CA ASN A 57 -4.40 -7.32 13.21
C ASN A 57 -4.03 -8.72 13.71
N ARG A 58 -4.28 -9.78 12.92
CA ARG A 58 -3.85 -11.13 13.28
C ARG A 58 -2.34 -11.15 13.47
N ARG A 59 -1.55 -10.69 12.50
CA ARG A 59 -0.07 -10.72 12.56
C ARG A 59 0.54 -9.94 13.71
N ILE A 60 -0.07 -8.81 14.10
CA ILE A 60 0.46 -7.97 15.18
C ILE A 60 -0.08 -8.33 16.57
N ARG A 61 -1.20 -9.08 16.67
CA ARG A 61 -1.84 -9.44 17.94
C ARG A 61 -1.79 -10.92 18.27
N SER A 62 -1.56 -11.80 17.30
CA SER A 62 -1.24 -13.20 17.61
C SER A 62 0.05 -13.19 18.40
N LYS A 63 0.00 -13.61 19.67
CA LYS A 63 1.20 -13.97 20.42
C LYS A 63 2.06 -14.87 19.52
N PRO A 64 3.39 -14.74 19.50
CA PRO A 64 4.20 -15.81 18.93
C PRO A 64 3.78 -17.10 19.64
N ASP A 65 3.38 -18.10 18.86
CA ASP A 65 3.03 -19.42 19.40
C ASP A 65 4.26 -19.94 20.18
N GLY A 66 4.22 -19.91 21.52
CA GLY A 66 5.26 -20.51 22.35
C GLY A 66 5.75 -19.77 23.61
N GLU A 67 4.92 -19.00 24.32
CA GLU A 67 5.20 -18.62 25.73
C GLU A 67 3.93 -18.62 26.61
#